data_AF-A0AAV3ZUB3-F1
#
_entry.id   AF-A0AAV3ZUB3-F1
#
_cell.length_a   1.000
_cell.length_b   1.000
_cell.length_c   1.000
_cell.angle_alpha   90.00
_cell.angle_beta   90.00
_cell.angle_gamma   90.00
#
_symmetry.space_group_name_H-M   'P 1'
#
loop_
_entity.id
_entity.type
_entity.pdbx_description
1 polymer ?
#
loop_
_entity_poly.entity_id
_entity_poly.type
_entity_poly.pdbx_seq_one_letter_code
_entity_poly.pdbx_strand_id
1 'polypeptide(L)'
;MTHIGVGPGGDFQANNNLFDNLITGDETWVHLNTPETKRDSMTWKHPSSPVTKKFKVQRSAAKVMATVFWDAKGVILLDILPQGQCINAARYCSTPYIHALLIIATKQDSAEKTSLLL
;
A
#
# COMPACT_ATOMS: atom_id res chain seq x y z
N MET A 1 4.59 -46.09 -39.79
CA MET A 1 3.81 -44.91 -39.38
C MET A 1 3.07 -45.29 -38.09
N THR A 2 3.73 -45.21 -36.94
CA THR A 2 3.09 -45.45 -35.64
C THR A 2 3.18 -44.14 -34.87
N HIS A 3 2.04 -43.49 -34.71
CA HIS A 3 1.91 -42.23 -33.98
C HIS A 3 2.07 -42.48 -32.47
N ILE A 4 2.74 -41.53 -31.84
CA ILE A 4 3.14 -41.47 -30.43
C ILE A 4 1.92 -41.21 -29.53
N GLY A 5 1.89 -41.82 -28.34
CA GLY A 5 1.05 -41.37 -27.23
C GLY A 5 1.91 -41.03 -26.01
N VAL A 6 2.41 -39.80 -25.93
CA VAL A 6 2.94 -39.24 -24.67
C VAL A 6 1.72 -38.88 -23.84
N GLY A 7 1.52 -39.56 -22.71
CA GLY A 7 0.43 -39.27 -21.78
C GLY A 7 0.54 -37.83 -21.25
N PRO A 8 -0.57 -37.12 -21.05
CA PRO A 8 -0.52 -35.74 -20.58
C PRO A 8 0.11 -35.72 -19.18
N GLY A 9 1.18 -34.92 -19.06
CA GLY A 9 1.69 -34.52 -17.77
C GLY A 9 0.55 -33.90 -16.97
N GLY A 10 0.38 -34.36 -15.73
CA GLY A 10 -0.54 -33.73 -14.80
C GLY A 10 -0.02 -32.32 -14.53
N ASP A 11 -0.59 -31.34 -15.22
CA ASP A 11 -0.41 -29.94 -14.89
C ASP A 11 -0.88 -29.75 -13.45
N PHE A 12 0.05 -29.44 -12.55
CA PHE A 12 -0.29 -28.89 -11.25
C PHE A 12 -0.98 -27.55 -11.52
N GLN A 13 -2.31 -27.59 -11.63
CA GLN A 13 -3.14 -26.41 -11.67
C GLN A 13 -2.99 -25.70 -10.33
N ALA A 14 -2.00 -24.81 -10.25
CA ALA A 14 -1.93 -23.84 -9.18
C ALA A 14 -3.24 -23.06 -9.23
N ASN A 15 -4.03 -23.17 -8.16
CA ASN A 15 -5.22 -22.39 -7.97
C ASN A 15 -4.84 -20.90 -7.90
N ASN A 16 -4.92 -20.21 -9.04
CA ASN A 16 -4.45 -18.83 -9.19
C ASN A 16 -5.25 -17.78 -8.38
N ASN A 17 -6.23 -18.20 -7.58
CA ASN A 17 -7.21 -17.31 -6.92
C ASN A 17 -7.04 -17.24 -5.40
N LEU A 18 -5.92 -17.74 -4.83
CA LEU A 18 -5.68 -17.74 -3.38
C LEU A 18 -5.71 -16.34 -2.74
N PHE A 19 -5.39 -15.29 -3.52
CA PHE A 19 -5.24 -13.93 -3.01
C PHE A 19 -6.39 -12.99 -3.36
N ASP A 20 -7.36 -13.43 -4.17
CA ASP A 20 -8.42 -12.56 -4.70
C ASP A 20 -9.33 -11.99 -3.62
N ASN A 21 -9.46 -12.72 -2.51
CA ASN A 21 -10.24 -12.35 -1.35
C ASN A 21 -9.35 -12.01 -0.14
N LEU A 22 -8.04 -11.85 -0.30
CA LEU A 22 -7.20 -11.45 0.82
C LEU A 22 -7.30 -9.93 1.00
N ILE A 23 -7.82 -9.51 2.16
CA ILE A 23 -7.71 -8.13 2.62
C ILE A 23 -6.52 -8.04 3.57
N THR A 24 -5.59 -7.13 3.26
CA THR A 24 -4.43 -6.84 4.11
C THR A 24 -4.38 -5.36 4.45
N GLY A 25 -3.59 -4.98 5.45
CA GLY A 25 -3.34 -3.60 5.80
C GLY A 25 -2.00 -3.39 6.49
N ASP A 26 -1.54 -2.15 6.48
CA ASP A 26 -0.25 -1.74 7.08
C ASP A 26 -0.29 -0.28 7.55
N GLU A 27 0.64 0.06 8.44
CA GLU A 27 0.86 1.41 8.94
C GLU A 27 2.18 1.99 8.44
N THR A 28 2.13 3.18 7.83
CA THR A 28 3.32 3.85 7.29
C THR A 28 3.45 5.31 7.71
N TRP A 29 4.68 5.81 7.75
CA TRP A 29 4.97 7.23 7.98
C TRP A 29 5.04 7.98 6.65
N VAL A 30 4.18 8.98 6.49
CA VAL A 30 4.16 9.84 5.30
C VAL A 30 4.76 11.20 5.66
N HIS A 31 5.77 11.62 4.89
CA HIS A 31 6.38 12.95 5.02
C HIS A 31 5.60 13.97 4.21
N LEU A 32 5.19 15.08 4.85
CA LEU A 32 4.42 16.15 4.17
C LEU A 32 5.29 17.04 3.28
N ASN A 33 6.60 17.09 3.52
CA ASN A 33 7.55 17.81 2.69
C ASN A 33 8.57 16.85 2.07
N THR A 34 8.57 16.78 0.75
CA THR A 34 9.65 16.13 -0.01
C THR A 34 10.72 17.19 -0.27
N PRO A 35 11.90 17.13 0.37
CA PRO A 35 12.96 18.06 0.03
C PRO A 35 13.34 17.84 -1.43
N GLU A 36 13.50 18.94 -2.17
CA GLU A 36 13.99 18.94 -3.54
C GLU A 36 15.27 18.09 -3.64
N THR A 37 15.28 17.09 -4.53
CA THR A 37 16.45 16.21 -4.63
C THR A 37 17.61 16.95 -5.30
N LYS A 38 18.82 16.40 -5.17
CA LYS A 38 19.99 16.93 -5.90
C LYS A 38 19.76 16.95 -7.41
N ARG A 39 19.00 15.98 -7.95
CA ARG A 39 18.65 15.89 -9.38
C ARG A 39 17.66 16.98 -9.78
N ASP A 40 16.59 17.14 -9.02
CA ASP A 40 15.55 18.16 -9.30
C ASP A 40 16.14 19.56 -9.27
N SER A 41 17.08 19.77 -8.35
CA SER A 41 17.76 21.05 -8.19
C SER A 41 18.93 21.27 -9.16
N MET A 42 19.18 20.38 -10.14
CA MET A 42 20.23 20.61 -11.14
C MET A 42 19.77 21.63 -12.17
N THR A 43 20.34 22.82 -12.09
CA THR A 43 20.17 23.86 -13.11
C THR A 43 21.40 23.91 -14.01
N TRP A 44 21.21 23.88 -15.32
CA TRP A 44 22.27 24.14 -16.30
C TRP A 44 22.76 25.58 -16.17
N LYS A 45 24.07 25.77 -16.10
CA LYS A 45 24.68 27.09 -15.97
C LYS A 45 26.06 27.15 -16.62
N HIS A 46 26.42 28.36 -17.05
CA HIS A 46 27.72 28.63 -17.66
C HIS A 46 28.87 28.46 -16.64
N PRO A 47 30.07 28.00 -17.04
CA PRO A 47 31.21 27.79 -16.12
C PRO A 47 31.64 29.02 -15.33
N SER A 48 31.44 30.23 -15.86
CA SER A 48 31.75 31.50 -15.18
C SER A 48 30.63 31.99 -14.24
N SER A 49 29.51 31.27 -14.15
CA SER A 49 28.37 31.70 -13.36
C SER A 49 28.58 31.41 -11.86
N PRO A 50 28.14 32.31 -10.94
CA PRO A 50 28.28 32.11 -9.51
C PRO A 50 27.69 30.77 -9.01
N VAL A 51 28.28 30.22 -7.95
CA VAL A 51 27.76 29.02 -7.31
C VAL A 51 26.54 29.39 -6.46
N THR A 52 25.35 28.98 -6.88
CA THR A 52 24.14 29.05 -6.06
C THR A 52 24.37 28.32 -4.74
N LYS A 53 24.39 29.06 -3.61
CA LYS A 53 24.38 28.47 -2.28
C LYS A 53 22.99 27.90 -2.02
N LYS A 54 22.87 26.57 -2.02
CA LYS A 54 21.64 25.90 -1.60
C LYS A 54 21.60 25.84 -0.08
N PHE A 55 20.53 26.38 0.51
CA PHE A 55 20.18 26.07 1.88
C PHE A 55 19.77 24.59 1.92
N LYS A 56 20.39 23.79 2.79
CA LYS A 56 19.93 22.43 3.03
C LYS A 56 18.57 22.54 3.71
N VAL A 57 17.50 22.29 2.97
CA VAL A 57 16.17 22.10 3.55
C VAL A 57 16.25 20.80 4.33
N GLN A 58 16.20 20.89 5.67
CA GLN A 58 15.96 19.72 6.52
C GLN A 58 14.62 19.12 6.10
N ARG A 59 14.54 17.78 5.97
CA ARG A 59 13.23 17.11 5.84
C ARG A 59 12.34 17.67 6.94
N SER A 60 11.16 18.18 6.59
CA SER A 60 10.27 18.77 7.59
C SER A 60 10.06 17.76 8.72
N ALA A 61 10.11 18.22 9.97
CA ALA A 61 9.73 17.40 11.13
C ALA A 61 8.25 16.94 11.08
N ALA A 62 7.46 17.48 10.13
CA ALA A 62 6.10 17.08 9.86
C ALA A 62 6.04 15.73 9.12
N LYS A 63 5.75 14.69 9.90
CA LYS A 63 5.34 13.37 9.42
C LYS A 63 3.97 13.04 10.01
N VAL A 64 3.13 12.39 9.21
CA VAL A 64 1.84 11.84 9.63
C VAL A 64 1.90 10.32 9.53
N MET A 65 1.16 9.62 10.38
CA MET A 65 1.01 8.16 10.27
C MET A 65 -0.24 7.88 9.44
N ALA A 66 -0.14 6.97 8.48
CA ALA A 66 -1.26 6.52 7.68
C ALA A 66 -1.49 5.02 7.88
N THR A 67 -2.73 4.61 8.05
CA THR A 67 -3.16 3.21 7.98
C THR A 67 -3.86 2.98 6.67
N VAL A 68 -3.47 1.95 5.95
CA VAL A 68 -4.11 1.59 4.68
C VAL A 68 -4.50 0.12 4.68
N PHE A 69 -5.70 -0.18 4.21
CA PHE A 69 -6.18 -1.53 3.92
C PHE A 69 -6.52 -1.66 2.45
N TRP A 70 -6.17 -2.79 1.84
CA TRP A 70 -6.39 -3.04 0.42
C TRP A 70 -6.60 -4.53 0.13
N ASP A 71 -7.27 -4.79 -0.99
CA ASP A 71 -7.42 -6.13 -1.60
C ASP A 71 -6.78 -6.14 -2.99
N ALA A 72 -6.93 -7.25 -3.72
CA ALA A 72 -6.46 -7.38 -5.10
C ALA A 72 -7.10 -6.37 -6.08
N LYS A 73 -8.21 -5.73 -5.70
CA LYS A 73 -8.95 -4.75 -6.52
C LYS A 73 -8.55 -3.32 -6.19
N GLY A 74 -8.04 -3.05 -4.99
CA GLY A 74 -7.47 -1.76 -4.61
C GLY A 74 -7.67 -1.40 -3.14
N VAL A 75 -7.51 -0.11 -2.84
CA VAL A 75 -7.59 0.44 -1.48
C VAL A 75 -9.04 0.43 -0.98
N ILE A 76 -9.26 -0.14 0.19
CA ILE A 76 -10.55 -0.23 0.88
C ILE A 76 -10.68 0.89 1.92
N LEU A 77 -9.62 1.14 2.67
CA LEU A 77 -9.58 2.16 3.72
C LEU A 77 -8.24 2.87 3.72
N LEU A 78 -8.28 4.19 3.86
CA LEU A 78 -7.12 5.03 4.15
C LEU A 78 -7.48 5.95 5.30
N ASP A 79 -6.80 5.80 6.43
CA ASP A 79 -6.90 6.72 7.56
C ASP A 79 -5.57 7.44 7.78
N ILE A 80 -5.60 8.76 7.93
CA ILE A 80 -4.41 9.59 8.11
C ILE A 80 -4.51 10.27 9.47
N LEU A 81 -3.61 9.90 10.37
CA LEU A 81 -3.56 10.47 11.70
C LEU A 81 -3.00 11.91 11.64
N PRO A 82 -3.52 12.82 12.50
CA PRO A 82 -2.94 14.13 12.67
C PRO A 82 -1.45 14.06 13.02
N GLN A 83 -0.70 15.10 12.63
CA GLN A 83 0.73 15.17 12.89
C GLN A 83 1.06 14.97 14.38
N GLY A 84 2.05 14.13 14.64
CA GLY A 84 2.50 13.83 16.02
C GLY A 84 1.69 12.76 16.74
N GLN A 85 0.65 12.20 16.12
CA GLN A 85 -0.04 11.03 16.64
C GLN A 85 0.53 9.73 16.06
N CYS A 86 0.57 8.70 16.89
CA CYS A 86 0.87 7.33 16.51
C CYS A 86 -0.37 6.49 16.77
N ILE A 87 -0.51 5.37 16.05
CA ILE A 87 -1.49 4.36 16.41
C ILE A 87 -1.08 3.73 17.74
N ASN A 88 -2.04 3.61 18.64
CA ASN A 88 -1.92 2.92 19.90
C ASN A 88 -3.12 1.96 20.08
N ALA A 89 -3.06 1.09 21.08
CA ALA A 89 -4.11 0.11 21.34
C ALA A 89 -5.50 0.75 21.50
N ALA A 90 -5.59 1.90 22.17
CA ALA A 90 -6.86 2.61 22.35
C ALA A 90 -7.47 3.11 21.03
N ARG A 91 -6.63 3.43 20.04
CA ARG A 91 -7.07 3.85 18.72
C ARG A 91 -7.72 2.70 17.95
N TYR A 92 -7.13 1.50 17.99
CA TYR A 92 -7.75 0.31 17.39
C TYR A 92 -9.10 -0.02 18.04
N CYS A 93 -9.21 0.19 19.35
CA CYS A 93 -10.46 0.00 20.09
C CYS A 93 -11.44 1.18 19.95
N SER A 94 -11.11 2.22 19.19
CA SER A 94 -12.00 3.35 19.02
C SER A 94 -13.13 3.01 18.04
N THR A 95 -14.34 3.52 18.31
CA THR A 95 -15.52 3.36 17.46
C THR A 95 -15.27 3.57 15.95
N PRO A 96 -14.54 4.60 15.49
CA PRO A 96 -14.30 4.77 14.04
C PRO A 96 -13.47 3.63 13.43
N TYR A 97 -12.47 3.10 14.14
CA TYR A 97 -11.68 1.96 13.65
C TYR A 97 -12.45 0.65 13.73
N ILE A 98 -13.22 0.43 14.79
CA ILE A 98 -14.08 -0.75 14.92
C ILE A 98 -15.10 -0.81 13.78
N HIS A 99 -15.71 0.31 13.42
CA HIS A 99 -16.65 0.37 12.29
C HIS A 99 -15.97 0.05 10.96
N ALA A 100 -14.77 0.58 10.72
CA ALA A 100 -14.02 0.29 9.50
C ALA A 100 -13.59 -1.18 9.41
N LEU A 101 -13.14 -1.77 10.53
CA LEU A 101 -12.81 -3.20 10.62
C LEU A 101 -14.04 -4.08 10.43
N LEU A 102 -15.20 -3.69 10.95
CA LEU A 102 -16.46 -4.41 10.72
C LEU A 102 -16.81 -4.41 9.22
N ILE A 103 -16.69 -3.27 8.54
CA ILE A 103 -16.94 -3.18 7.10
C ILE A 103 -16.00 -4.12 6.33
N ILE A 104 -14.71 -4.12 6.66
CA ILE A 104 -13.71 -5.03 6.06
C ILE A 104 -14.07 -6.49 6.31
N ALA A 105 -14.44 -6.86 7.54
CA ALA A 105 -14.84 -8.23 7.89
C ALA A 105 -16.12 -8.67 7.16
N THR A 106 -17.10 -7.78 7.00
CA THR A 106 -18.33 -8.11 6.25
C THR A 106 -18.08 -8.29 4.76
N LYS A 107 -17.13 -7.55 4.19
CA LYS A 107 -16.69 -7.73 2.79
C LYS A 107 -16.02 -9.09 2.60
N GLN A 108 -15.23 -9.53 3.58
CA GLN A 108 -14.59 -10.86 3.59
C GLN A 108 -15.63 -11.99 3.63
N ASP A 109 -16.59 -11.94 4.56
CA ASP A 109 -17.66 -12.95 4.69
C ASP A 109 -18.53 -13.05 3.43
N SER A 110 -18.84 -11.92 2.80
CA SER A 110 -19.57 -11.91 1.53
C SER A 110 -18.77 -12.55 0.39
N ALA A 111 -17.45 -12.36 0.37
CA ALA A 111 -16.57 -12.95 -0.65
C ALA A 111 -16.49 -14.48 -0.48
N GLU A 112 -16.38 -14.96 0.76
CA GLU A 112 -16.35 -16.39 1.08
C GLU A 112 -17.68 -17.08 0.75
N LYS A 113 -18.82 -16.45 1.07
CA LYS A 113 -20.15 -16.97 0.69
C LYS A 113 -20.36 -17.06 -0.82
N THR A 114 -19.82 -16.11 -1.59
CA THR A 114 -19.92 -16.13 -3.06
C THR A 114 -19.05 -17.24 -3.67
N SER A 115 -17.91 -17.53 -3.04
CA SER A 115 -17.03 -18.64 -3.42
C SER A 115 -17.60 -20.03 -3.13
N LEU A 116 -18.50 -20.16 -2.16
CA LEU A 116 -19.15 -21.44 -1.81
C LEU A 116 -20.41 -21.74 -2.64
N LEU A 117 -20.92 -20.76 -3.39
CA LEU A 117 -22.14 -20.90 -4.22
C LEU A 117 -21.83 -21.15 -5.71
N LEU A 118 -20.56 -21.19 -6.10
CA LEU A 118 -20.06 -21.54 -7.44
C LEU A 118 -19.31 -22.87 -7.39
#